data_AF-A0A660MLB8-F1
#
_entry.id   AF-A0A660MLB8-F1
#
_cell.length_a   1.000
_cell.length_b   1.000
_cell.length_c   1.000
_cell.angle_alpha   90.00
_cell.angle_beta   90.00
_cell.angle_gamma   90.00
#
_symmetry.space_group_name_H-M   'P 1'
#
loop_
_entity.id
_entity.type
_entity.pdbx_description
1 polymer ?
#
loop_
_entity_poly.entity_id
_entity_poly.type
_entity_poly.pdbx_seq_one_letter_code
_entity_poly.pdbx_strand_id
1 'polypeptide(L)'
;YLLKVKSAPDAECTVVAHHPGKGKHEGRLGAITCENEHGRFRIGSGFSDAEREHPPALGSTITYRYRGFTRKGTPRFATYLRPRADTPPAP
;
A
#
# COMPACT_ATOMS: atom_id res chain seq x y z
N TYR A 1 -34.84 6.21 4.27
CA TYR A 1 -33.55 6.30 4.98
C TYR A 1 -32.42 6.19 3.94
N LEU A 2 -31.72 7.29 3.65
CA LEU A 2 -30.58 7.28 2.72
C LEU A 2 -29.30 7.16 3.56
N LEU A 3 -28.75 5.96 3.70
CA LEU A 3 -27.47 5.76 4.39
C LEU A 3 -26.33 6.26 3.49
N LYS A 4 -25.68 7.34 3.92
CA LYS A 4 -24.50 7.92 3.27
C LYS A 4 -23.29 7.04 3.56
N VAL A 5 -23.06 6.02 2.73
CA VAL A 5 -21.86 5.18 2.81
C VAL A 5 -20.67 6.03 2.37
N LYS A 6 -19.76 6.34 3.31
CA LYS A 6 -18.49 7.00 3.00
C LYS A 6 -17.57 5.97 2.33
N SER A 7 -17.78 5.75 1.04
CA SER A 7 -16.97 4.88 0.19
C SER A 7 -15.61 5.51 -0.06
N ALA A 8 -14.72 5.44 0.92
CA ALA A 8 -13.34 5.28 0.51
C ALA A 8 -13.12 3.78 0.40
N PRO A 9 -13.05 3.24 -0.82
CA PRO A 9 -12.81 1.83 -0.99
C PRO A 9 -11.42 1.49 -0.44
N ASP A 10 -11.42 0.55 0.49
CA ASP A 10 -10.24 -0.15 0.92
C ASP A 10 -10.06 -1.35 -0.01
N ALA A 11 -8.84 -1.60 -0.44
CA ALA A 11 -8.48 -2.71 -1.30
C ALA A 11 -7.19 -3.35 -0.83
N GLU A 12 -6.95 -4.57 -1.31
CA GLU A 12 -5.76 -5.33 -1.01
C GLU A 12 -4.80 -5.31 -2.20
N CYS A 13 -3.50 -5.32 -1.93
CA CYS A 13 -2.50 -5.48 -2.98
C CYS A 13 -1.29 -6.22 -2.45
N THR A 14 -0.57 -6.85 -3.36
CA THR A 14 0.64 -7.61 -3.04
C THR A 14 1.85 -6.71 -3.25
N VAL A 15 2.75 -6.68 -2.26
CA VAL A 15 3.97 -5.89 -2.33
C VAL A 15 4.97 -6.58 -3.25
N VAL A 16 5.41 -5.89 -4.31
CA VAL A 16 6.32 -6.45 -5.33
C VAL A 16 7.73 -5.89 -5.22
N ALA A 17 7.89 -4.66 -4.72
CA ALA A 17 9.20 -4.05 -4.55
C ALA A 17 9.18 -3.00 -3.43
N HIS A 18 10.29 -2.84 -2.73
CA HIS A 18 10.52 -1.72 -1.82
C HIS A 18 11.46 -0.72 -2.47
N HIS A 19 11.20 0.56 -2.25
CA HIS A 19 12.05 1.64 -2.66
C HIS A 19 12.52 2.39 -1.43
N PRO A 20 13.84 2.44 -1.19
CA PRO A 20 14.38 3.23 -0.10
C PRO A 20 14.04 4.72 -0.32
N GLY A 21 13.76 5.41 0.77
CA GLY A 21 13.60 6.86 0.77
C GLY A 21 14.89 7.55 0.36
N LYS A 22 14.76 8.73 -0.25
CA LYS A 22 15.87 9.64 -0.54
C LYS A 22 15.74 10.89 0.33
N GLY A 23 16.86 11.50 0.73
CA GLY A 23 16.85 12.75 1.51
C GLY A 23 16.48 12.54 2.99
N LYS A 24 15.38 13.14 3.47
CA LYS A 24 14.97 13.06 4.90
C LYS A 24 14.66 11.63 5.38
N HIS A 25 14.41 10.70 4.45
CA HIS A 25 14.14 9.29 4.73
C HIS A 25 15.24 8.36 4.17
N GLU A 26 16.45 8.86 3.99
CA GLU A 26 17.59 8.05 3.58
C GLU A 26 17.86 6.94 4.62
N GLY A 27 17.84 5.68 4.18
CA GLY A 27 17.92 4.51 5.07
C GLY A 27 16.58 3.97 5.61
N ARG A 28 15.46 4.61 5.27
CA ARG A 28 14.11 4.15 5.67
C ARG A 28 13.26 3.79 4.45
N LEU A 29 12.17 3.04 4.64
CA LEU A 29 11.21 2.81 3.55
C LEU A 29 10.67 4.15 3.03
N GLY A 30 10.86 4.42 1.73
CA GLY A 30 10.35 5.61 1.07
C GLY A 30 9.00 5.34 0.44
N ALA A 31 8.95 4.32 -0.40
CA ALA A 31 7.75 3.85 -1.06
C ALA A 31 7.81 2.35 -1.31
N ILE A 32 6.66 1.71 -1.40
CA ILE A 32 6.54 0.35 -1.92
C ILE A 32 5.86 0.39 -3.27
N THR A 33 6.21 -0.55 -4.12
CA THR A 33 5.44 -0.85 -5.32
C THR A 33 4.58 -2.05 -5.03
N CYS A 34 3.29 -1.88 -5.21
CA CYS A 34 2.30 -2.92 -5.04
C CYS A 34 1.59 -3.19 -6.37
N GLU A 35 1.11 -4.41 -6.52
CA GLU A 35 0.35 -4.85 -7.66
C GLU A 35 -0.94 -5.50 -7.20
N ASN A 36 -2.00 -5.23 -7.95
CA ASN A 36 -3.33 -5.81 -7.75
C ASN A 36 -3.92 -6.15 -9.14
N GLU A 37 -5.10 -6.74 -9.20
CA GLU A 37 -5.82 -7.09 -10.45
C GLU A 37 -6.01 -5.88 -11.38
N HIS A 38 -6.03 -4.67 -10.83
CA HIS A 38 -6.13 -3.42 -11.57
C HIS A 38 -4.79 -2.90 -12.14
N GLY A 39 -3.66 -3.48 -11.73
CA GLY A 39 -2.32 -3.14 -12.17
C GLY A 39 -1.35 -2.71 -11.06
N ARG A 40 -0.17 -2.26 -11.47
CA ARG A 40 0.96 -1.90 -10.61
C ARG A 40 0.97 -0.42 -10.26
N PHE A 41 1.10 -0.09 -8.99
CA PHE A 41 1.15 1.29 -8.49
C PHE A 41 2.12 1.43 -7.29
N ARG A 42 2.54 2.66 -7.02
CA ARG A 42 3.51 2.98 -5.97
C ARG A 42 2.79 3.68 -4.82
N ILE A 43 3.03 3.21 -3.61
CA ILE A 43 2.50 3.77 -2.37
C ILE A 43 3.67 4.32 -1.57
N GLY A 44 3.72 5.64 -1.36
CA GLY A 44 4.72 6.32 -0.53
C GLY A 44 4.15 7.04 0.68
N SER A 45 2.83 6.96 0.86
CA SER A 45 2.06 7.69 1.88
C SER A 45 1.27 6.73 2.77
N GLY A 46 1.18 7.05 4.05
CA GLY A 46 0.44 6.24 5.04
C GLY A 46 1.30 5.34 5.92
N PHE A 47 2.62 5.28 5.68
CA PHE A 47 3.54 4.52 6.55
C PHE A 47 3.86 5.30 7.83
N SER A 48 3.61 4.66 8.97
CA SER A 48 4.16 5.11 10.26
C SER A 48 5.66 4.89 10.32
N ASP A 49 6.38 5.63 11.16
CA ASP A 49 7.84 5.48 11.32
C ASP A 49 8.26 4.04 11.65
N ALA A 50 7.51 3.35 12.52
CA ALA A 50 7.74 1.94 12.85
C ALA A 50 7.66 1.00 11.63
N GLU A 51 6.75 1.26 10.69
CA GLU A 51 6.61 0.46 9.46
C GLU A 51 7.67 0.83 8.42
N ARG A 52 8.29 2.00 8.55
CA ARG A 52 9.44 2.38 7.74
C ARG A 52 10.73 1.69 8.20
N GLU A 53 10.83 1.39 9.50
CA GLU A 53 11.91 0.58 10.08
C GLU A 53 11.69 -0.91 9.85
N HIS A 54 10.45 -1.39 9.93
CA HIS A 54 10.05 -2.76 9.64
C HIS A 54 9.13 -2.81 8.41
N PRO A 55 9.70 -2.73 7.19
CA PRO A 55 8.89 -2.81 5.98
C PRO A 55 8.18 -4.16 5.88
N PRO A 56 6.93 -4.21 5.36
CA PRO A 56 6.26 -5.48 5.06
C PRO A 56 7.12 -6.30 4.09
N ALA A 57 7.08 -7.62 4.13
CA ALA A 57 7.93 -8.42 3.26
C ALA A 57 7.49 -8.30 1.77
N LEU A 58 8.44 -8.52 0.86
CA LEU A 58 8.13 -8.69 -0.56
C LEU A 58 7.25 -9.94 -0.71
N GLY A 59 6.13 -9.82 -1.43
CA GLY A 59 5.11 -10.85 -1.56
C GLY A 59 4.01 -10.81 -0.51
N SER A 60 4.12 -9.95 0.52
CA SER A 60 3.04 -9.80 1.50
C SER A 60 1.84 -9.05 0.92
N THR A 61 0.65 -9.41 1.37
CA THR A 61 -0.58 -8.68 1.07
C THR A 61 -0.76 -7.53 2.08
N ILE A 62 -1.07 -6.35 1.59
CA ILE A 62 -1.32 -5.16 2.42
C ILE A 62 -2.69 -4.58 2.10
N THR A 63 -3.30 -3.91 3.08
CA THR A 63 -4.51 -3.14 2.85
C THR A 63 -4.14 -1.69 2.60
N TYR A 64 -4.66 -1.13 1.52
CA TYR A 64 -4.53 0.29 1.18
C TYR A 64 -5.89 0.89 0.90
N ARG A 65 -5.98 2.20 1.12
CA ARG A 65 -7.16 3.01 0.83
C ARG A 65 -6.89 3.91 -0.34
N TYR A 66 -7.83 4.04 -1.26
CA TYR A 66 -7.67 4.93 -2.41
C TYR A 66 -8.86 5.88 -2.53
N ARG A 67 -8.67 7.01 -3.23
CA ARG A 67 -9.68 8.09 -3.35
C ARG A 67 -10.19 8.27 -4.78
N GLY A 68 -10.16 7.20 -5.55
CA GLY A 68 -10.63 7.16 -6.94
C GLY A 68 -9.72 6.29 -7.80
N PHE A 69 -10.15 6.06 -9.04
CA PHE A 69 -9.39 5.31 -10.02
C PHE A 69 -8.86 6.24 -11.11
N THR A 70 -7.73 5.89 -11.71
CA THR A 70 -7.26 6.54 -12.94
C THR A 70 -8.11 6.06 -14.11
N ARG A 71 -7.99 6.72 -15.27
CA ARG A 71 -8.66 6.33 -16.52
C ARG A 71 -8.26 4.92 -17.00
N LYS A 72 -7.17 4.36 -16.47
CA LYS A 72 -6.71 2.99 -16.74
C LYS A 72 -7.21 1.97 -15.70
N GLY A 73 -8.02 2.39 -14.73
CA GLY A 73 -8.52 1.52 -13.66
C GLY A 73 -7.57 1.35 -12.47
N THR A 74 -6.37 1.94 -12.47
CA THR A 74 -5.46 1.87 -11.31
C THR A 74 -5.91 2.78 -10.16
N PRO A 75 -5.75 2.36 -8.90
CA PRO A 75 -6.11 3.19 -7.74
C PRO A 75 -5.24 4.45 -7.68
N ARG A 76 -5.88 5.60 -7.51
CA ARG A 76 -5.24 6.91 -7.36
C ARG A 76 -5.28 7.34 -5.90
N PHE A 77 -4.21 8.00 -5.46
CA PHE A 77 -4.03 8.41 -4.06
C PHE A 77 -4.16 7.23 -3.11
N ALA A 78 -3.46 6.14 -3.43
CA ALA A 78 -3.35 4.99 -2.55
C ALA A 78 -2.56 5.38 -1.29
N THR A 79 -3.19 5.24 -0.15
CA THR A 79 -2.62 5.43 1.19
C THR A 79 -2.54 4.07 1.85
N TYR A 80 -1.34 3.71 2.28
CA TYR A 80 -1.13 2.51 3.06
C TYR A 80 -1.92 2.59 4.38
N LEU A 81 -2.57 1.50 4.78
CA LEU A 81 -3.31 1.43 6.05
C LEU A 81 -2.65 0.46 7.03
N ARG A 82 -2.51 -0.80 6.65
CA ARG A 82 -1.98 -1.85 7.53
C ARG A 82 -1.47 -3.04 6.72
N PRO A 83 -0.50 -3.79 7.23
CA PRO A 83 -0.11 -5.04 6.62
C PRO A 83 -1.15 -6.11 6.97
N ARG A 84 -1.47 -7.00 6.04
CA ARG A 84 -2.29 -8.17 6.32
C ARG A 84 -1.31 -9.23 6.85
N ALA A 85 -1.29 -9.43 8.17
CA ALA A 85 -0.37 -10.35 8.86
C ALA A 85 -0.70 -11.85 8.63
N ASP A 86 -1.25 -12.19 7.46
CA ASP A 86 -1.95 -13.46 7.21
C ASP A 86 -1.25 -14.30 6.14
N THR A 87 0.07 -14.23 6.07
CA THR A 87 0.81 -15.26 5.34
C THR A 87 2.09 -15.57 6.11
N PRO A 88 2.17 -16.74 6.79
CA PRO A 88 3.45 -17.21 7.29
C PRO A 88 4.42 -17.30 6.10
N PRO A 89 5.70 -16.95 6.26
CA PRO A 89 6.68 -17.23 5.22
C PRO A 89 6.59 -18.73 4.90
N ALA A 90 6.40 -19.05 3.62
CA ALA A 90 6.53 -20.44 3.20
C ALA A 90 7.90 -20.96 3.67
N PRO A 91 7.97 -22.18 4.24
CA PRO A 91 9.20 -22.73 4.79
C PRO A 91 10.30 -22.93 3.74
#